data_AF-A0A9D9VAS5-F1
#
_entry.id   AF-A0A9D9VAS5-F1
#
_cell.length_a   1.000
_cell.length_b   1.000
_cell.length_c   1.000
_cell.angle_alpha   90.00
_cell.angle_beta   90.00
_cell.angle_gamma   90.00
#
_symmetry.space_group_name_H-M   'P 1'
#
loop_
_entity.id
_entity.type
_entity.pdbx_description
1 polymer ?
#
loop_
_entity_poly.entity_id
_entity_poly.type
_entity_poly.pdbx_seq_one_letter_code
_entity_poly.pdbx_strand_id
1 'polypeptide(L)'
;MNKLKHNSLKSGFTIIEVVLVLAIAGLIFLMVFIALPALQRSQRDSQRKNQAQTVIDGAIRKIANNKGSILLDSTGWSIGPLISGGCIKEDEIKDPSTGEVSTVNSAAWGGYLYSGYQNLQAGEYGGDTGGYCDGNTPIDITGTANGRSVVYVFGLEGGGQICVSNIMK
;
A
#
# COMPACT_ATOMS: atom_id res chain seq x y z
N MET A 1 73.14 -8.51 35.88
CA MET A 1 71.68 -8.44 35.62
C MET A 1 71.46 -8.24 34.12
N ASN A 2 71.19 -9.30 33.36
CA ASN A 2 70.92 -9.20 31.92
C ASN A 2 69.43 -8.94 31.71
N LYS A 3 69.08 -7.76 31.19
CA LYS A 3 67.72 -7.48 30.70
C LYS A 3 67.58 -8.09 29.31
N LEU A 4 66.79 -9.15 29.20
CA LEU A 4 66.33 -9.68 27.91
C LEU A 4 65.46 -8.62 27.23
N LYS A 5 65.92 -8.12 26.08
CA LYS A 5 65.22 -7.13 25.27
C LYS A 5 64.10 -7.83 24.51
N HIS A 6 62.85 -7.63 24.93
CA HIS A 6 61.69 -8.16 24.25
C HIS A 6 61.48 -7.39 22.93
N ASN A 7 61.92 -7.97 21.80
CA ASN A 7 61.61 -7.44 20.47
C ASN A 7 60.14 -7.79 20.16
N SER A 8 59.21 -6.93 20.59
CA SER A 8 57.86 -6.95 20.02
C SER A 8 57.96 -6.51 18.57
N LEU A 9 57.95 -7.49 17.65
CA LEU A 9 57.63 -7.25 16.25
C LEU A 9 56.26 -6.54 16.26
N LYS A 10 56.27 -5.21 16.07
CA LYS A 10 55.04 -4.44 15.86
C LYS A 10 54.44 -4.97 14.56
N SER A 11 53.53 -5.93 14.70
CA SER A 11 52.68 -6.39 13.61
C SER A 11 51.71 -5.24 13.33
N GLY A 12 52.13 -4.33 12.45
CA GLY A 12 51.26 -3.33 11.89
C GLY A 12 50.27 -4.01 10.96
N PHE A 13 48.99 -3.65 11.08
CA PHE A 13 47.94 -4.11 10.18
C PHE A 13 48.30 -3.65 8.75
N THR A 14 48.42 -4.58 7.81
CA THR A 14 48.98 -4.26 6.49
C THR A 14 47.94 -3.53 5.65
N ILE A 15 48.35 -2.56 4.82
CA ILE A 15 47.43 -1.83 3.93
C ILE A 15 46.63 -2.81 3.06
N ILE A 16 47.24 -3.90 2.60
CA ILE A 16 46.54 -4.93 1.82
C ILE A 16 45.40 -5.60 2.60
N GLU A 17 45.57 -5.79 3.90
CA GLU A 17 44.58 -6.38 4.78
C GLU A 17 43.38 -5.44 4.96
N VAL A 18 43.64 -4.14 5.12
CA VAL A 18 42.59 -3.11 5.16
C VAL A 18 41.83 -3.07 3.83
N VAL A 19 42.54 -3.07 2.71
CA VAL A 19 41.93 -2.96 1.38
C VAL A 19 41.05 -4.16 1.06
N LEU A 20 41.45 -5.38 1.43
CA LEU A 20 40.64 -6.58 1.24
C LEU A 20 39.32 -6.52 2.04
N VAL A 21 39.38 -6.06 3.29
CA VAL A 21 38.18 -5.91 4.12
C VAL A 21 37.25 -4.84 3.56
N LEU A 22 37.80 -3.69 3.14
CA LEU A 22 37.01 -2.62 2.54
C LEU A 22 36.35 -3.04 1.23
N ALA A 23 37.02 -3.85 0.40
CA ALA A 23 36.45 -4.35 -0.84
C ALA A 23 35.21 -5.24 -0.60
N ILE A 24 35.30 -6.17 0.35
CA ILE A 24 34.18 -7.05 0.71
C ILE A 24 33.05 -6.26 1.38
N ALA A 25 33.39 -5.37 2.31
CA ALA A 25 32.41 -4.50 2.96
C ALA A 25 31.67 -3.61 1.96
N GLY A 26 32.38 -3.02 0.99
CA GLY A 26 31.78 -2.22 -0.08
C GLY A 26 30.81 -3.02 -0.95
N LEU A 27 31.15 -4.27 -1.28
CA LEU A 27 30.27 -5.13 -2.08
C LEU A 27 28.99 -5.53 -1.33
N ILE A 28 29.08 -5.81 -0.03
CA ILE A 28 27.91 -6.11 0.81
C ILE A 28 27.02 -4.86 0.95
N PHE A 29 27.61 -3.69 1.23
CA PHE A 29 26.85 -2.45 1.34
C PHE A 29 26.08 -2.12 0.07
N LEU A 30 26.66 -2.37 -1.11
CA LEU A 30 25.96 -2.21 -2.38
C LEU A 30 24.69 -3.06 -2.44
N MET A 31 24.76 -4.35 -2.10
CA MET A 31 23.59 -5.22 -2.12
C MET A 31 22.53 -4.80 -1.09
N VAL A 32 22.95 -4.45 0.13
CA VAL A 32 22.04 -4.05 1.21
C VAL A 32 21.31 -2.75 0.88
N PHE A 33 22.01 -1.76 0.32
CA PHE A 33 21.39 -0.48 -0.04
C PHE A 33 20.43 -0.57 -1.22
N ILE A 34 20.55 -1.59 -2.08
CA ILE A 34 19.56 -1.86 -3.12
C ILE A 34 18.38 -2.67 -2.56
N ALA A 35 18.66 -3.70 -1.76
CA ALA A 35 17.64 -4.64 -1.30
C ALA A 35 16.71 -4.08 -0.20
N LEU A 36 17.25 -3.35 0.78
CA LEU A 36 16.45 -2.81 1.89
C LEU A 36 15.32 -1.85 1.43
N PRO A 37 15.57 -0.84 0.58
CA PRO A 37 14.48 0.04 0.13
C PRO A 37 13.43 -0.70 -0.71
N ALA A 38 13.84 -1.69 -1.49
CA ALA A 38 12.90 -2.53 -2.25
C ALA A 38 11.99 -3.35 -1.32
N LEU A 39 12.54 -3.91 -0.23
CA LEU A 39 11.75 -4.66 0.75
C LEU A 39 10.76 -3.75 1.49
N GLN A 40 11.18 -2.55 1.87
CA GLN A 40 10.29 -1.59 2.53
C GLN A 40 9.09 -1.23 1.65
N ARG A 41 9.30 -1.03 0.34
CA ARG A 41 8.21 -0.81 -0.62
C ARG A 41 7.24 -1.98 -0.67
N SER A 42 7.76 -3.21 -0.76
CA SER A 42 6.92 -4.42 -0.80
C SER A 42 6.07 -4.59 0.47
N GLN A 43 6.61 -4.26 1.64
CA GLN A 43 5.85 -4.26 2.89
C GLN A 43 4.74 -3.21 2.89
N ARG A 44 5.03 -1.99 2.42
CA ARG A 44 4.03 -0.93 2.31
C ARG A 44 2.90 -1.29 1.34
N ASP A 45 3.21 -1.90 0.19
CA ASP A 45 2.18 -2.35 -0.74
C ASP A 45 1.34 -3.50 -0.17
N SER A 46 1.95 -4.39 0.61
CA SER A 46 1.22 -5.43 1.33
C SER A 46 0.28 -4.82 2.37
N GLN A 47 0.70 -3.77 3.05
CA GLN A 47 -0.18 -3.00 3.94
C GLN A 47 -1.33 -2.37 3.15
N ARG A 48 -1.08 -1.63 2.07
CA ARG A 48 -2.13 -1.02 1.22
C ARG A 48 -3.16 -2.02 0.71
N LYS A 49 -2.73 -3.22 0.31
CA LYS A 49 -3.65 -4.31 -0.06
C LYS A 49 -4.55 -4.72 1.11
N ASN A 50 -4.00 -4.84 2.32
CA ASN A 50 -4.81 -5.11 3.51
C ASN A 50 -5.76 -3.94 3.83
N GLN A 51 -5.35 -2.68 3.61
CA GLN A 51 -6.22 -1.52 3.79
C GLN A 51 -7.41 -1.55 2.85
N ALA A 52 -7.20 -1.92 1.59
CA ALA A 52 -8.28 -2.12 0.63
C ALA A 52 -9.27 -3.18 1.14
N GLN A 53 -8.79 -4.31 1.69
CA GLN A 53 -9.64 -5.33 2.31
C GLN A 53 -10.44 -4.79 3.50
N THR A 54 -9.79 -4.01 4.38
CA THR A 54 -10.47 -3.37 5.51
C THR A 54 -11.59 -2.43 5.05
N VAL A 55 -11.35 -1.67 3.97
CA VAL A 55 -12.34 -0.75 3.40
C VAL A 55 -13.55 -1.51 2.86
N ILE A 56 -13.34 -2.59 2.10
CA ILE A 56 -14.46 -3.35 1.56
C ILE A 56 -15.25 -4.07 2.66
N ASP A 57 -14.58 -4.60 3.68
CA ASP A 57 -15.24 -5.17 4.86
C ASP A 57 -16.07 -4.12 5.61
N GLY A 58 -15.55 -2.91 5.74
CA GLY A 58 -16.26 -1.76 6.28
C GLY A 58 -17.51 -1.41 5.47
N ALA A 59 -17.39 -1.41 4.15
CA ALA A 59 -18.50 -1.17 3.25
C ALA A 59 -19.57 -2.28 3.36
N ILE A 60 -19.17 -3.55 3.43
CA ILE A 60 -20.09 -4.68 3.65
C ILE A 60 -20.85 -4.53 4.96
N ARG A 61 -20.15 -4.19 6.06
CA ARG A 61 -20.80 -3.92 7.36
C ARG A 61 -21.80 -2.78 7.26
N LYS A 62 -21.45 -1.69 6.56
CA LYS A 62 -22.34 -0.55 6.33
C LYS A 62 -23.59 -0.95 5.56
N ILE A 63 -23.45 -1.73 4.48
CA ILE A 63 -24.57 -2.25 3.66
C ILE A 63 -25.50 -3.11 4.53
N ALA A 64 -24.93 -4.04 5.29
CA ALA A 64 -25.68 -4.94 6.16
C ALA A 64 -26.50 -4.18 7.21
N ASN A 65 -25.90 -3.17 7.84
CA ASN A 65 -26.55 -2.37 8.88
C ASN A 65 -27.65 -1.44 8.35
N ASN A 66 -27.65 -1.12 7.05
CA ASN A 66 -28.58 -0.18 6.43
C ASN A 66 -29.58 -0.87 5.46
N LYS A 67 -30.03 -2.08 5.82
CA LYS A 67 -31.04 -2.86 5.05
C LYS A 67 -30.64 -3.13 3.59
N GLY A 68 -29.34 -3.30 3.34
CA GLY A 68 -28.84 -3.53 1.99
C GLY A 68 -28.89 -2.29 1.10
N SER A 69 -29.12 -1.10 1.66
CA SER A 69 -28.76 0.16 1.01
C SER A 69 -27.44 0.58 1.61
N ILE A 70 -26.46 0.78 0.76
CA ILE A 70 -25.40 1.68 1.08
C ILE A 70 -26.12 3.05 1.12
N LEU A 71 -26.43 3.57 2.31
CA LEU A 71 -26.84 4.97 2.44
C LEU A 71 -25.57 5.78 2.23
N LEU A 72 -25.13 5.73 0.99
CA LEU A 72 -24.19 6.64 0.46
C LEU A 72 -25.04 7.70 -0.20
N ASP A 73 -24.85 8.91 0.26
CA ASP A 73 -25.13 10.10 -0.51
C ASP A 73 -24.67 9.94 -1.98
N SER A 74 -24.94 10.96 -2.79
CA SER A 74 -24.36 11.09 -4.14
C SER A 74 -22.82 11.13 -4.17
N THR A 75 -22.10 10.71 -3.11
CA THR A 75 -20.64 10.60 -2.98
C THR A 75 -20.19 9.22 -2.48
N GLY A 76 -20.98 8.18 -2.77
CA GLY A 76 -20.81 6.83 -2.22
C GLY A 76 -19.52 6.07 -2.47
N TRP A 77 -18.67 6.68 -3.23
CA TRP A 77 -17.38 6.19 -3.62
C TRP A 77 -16.34 6.55 -2.57
N SER A 78 -16.68 7.40 -1.60
CA SER A 78 -15.78 7.86 -0.54
C SER A 78 -15.77 6.89 0.65
N ILE A 79 -14.62 6.78 1.31
CA ILE A 79 -14.46 6.00 2.54
C ILE A 79 -14.87 6.78 3.80
N GLY A 80 -15.06 8.10 3.71
CA GLY A 80 -15.42 8.97 4.83
C GLY A 80 -16.65 8.50 5.63
N PRO A 81 -17.77 8.14 4.96
CA PRO A 81 -18.96 7.58 5.62
C PRO A 81 -18.75 6.23 6.34
N LEU A 82 -17.70 5.49 5.98
CA LEU A 82 -17.31 4.26 6.66
C LEU A 82 -16.58 4.57 7.97
N ILE A 83 -15.73 5.60 7.96
CA ILE A 83 -15.01 6.09 9.14
C ILE A 83 -16.00 6.70 10.13
N SER A 84 -16.78 7.69 9.68
CA SER A 84 -17.75 8.40 10.54
C SER A 84 -18.85 7.48 11.05
N GLY A 85 -19.17 6.43 10.29
CA GLY A 85 -20.09 5.37 10.68
C GLY A 85 -19.49 4.29 11.58
N GLY A 86 -18.21 4.39 11.98
CA GLY A 86 -17.53 3.41 12.84
C GLY A 86 -17.31 2.04 12.21
N CYS A 87 -17.41 1.92 10.88
CA CYS A 87 -17.24 0.65 10.17
C CYS A 87 -15.76 0.31 9.90
N ILE A 88 -14.91 1.34 9.90
CA ILE A 88 -13.43 1.29 9.81
C ILE A 88 -12.85 2.36 10.71
N LYS A 89 -11.60 2.18 11.16
CA LYS A 89 -10.87 3.21 11.90
C LYS A 89 -9.94 3.99 10.96
N GLU A 90 -9.72 5.27 11.24
CA GLU A 90 -8.79 6.09 10.45
C GLU A 90 -7.37 5.51 10.44
N ASP A 91 -6.90 5.01 11.59
CA ASP A 91 -5.57 4.42 11.72
C ASP A 91 -5.37 3.19 10.81
N GLU A 92 -6.43 2.50 10.42
CA GLU A 92 -6.36 1.31 9.57
C GLU A 92 -6.17 1.66 8.08
N ILE A 93 -6.38 2.91 7.69
CA ILE A 93 -6.36 3.37 6.29
C ILE A 93 -5.37 4.51 6.03
N LYS A 94 -4.48 4.80 7.00
CA LYS A 94 -3.37 5.74 6.84
C LYS A 94 -2.33 5.18 5.88
N ASP A 95 -2.00 5.91 4.84
CA ASP A 95 -0.99 5.51 3.89
C ASP A 95 0.36 5.29 4.61
N PRO A 96 1.02 4.14 4.42
CA PRO A 96 2.21 3.80 5.18
C PRO A 96 3.47 4.58 4.76
N SER A 97 3.41 5.36 3.67
CA SER A 97 4.48 6.28 3.27
C SER A 97 4.30 7.68 3.86
N THR A 98 3.06 8.18 3.98
CA THR A 98 2.79 9.56 4.41
C THR A 98 2.25 9.68 5.84
N GLY A 99 1.61 8.64 6.37
CA GLY A 99 0.89 8.66 7.65
C GLY A 99 -0.48 9.34 7.60
N GLU A 100 -0.89 9.82 6.42
CA GLU A 100 -2.17 10.49 6.19
C GLU A 100 -3.22 9.50 5.70
N VAL A 101 -4.50 9.77 5.95
CA VAL A 101 -5.59 8.93 5.42
C VAL A 101 -5.56 8.96 3.89
N SER A 102 -5.70 7.78 3.27
CA SER A 102 -5.73 7.66 1.81
C SER A 102 -6.76 8.62 1.22
N THR A 103 -6.33 9.38 0.21
CA THR A 103 -7.14 10.41 -0.41
C THR A 103 -7.76 9.89 -1.70
N VAL A 104 -8.76 10.61 -2.17
CA VAL A 104 -9.61 10.12 -3.23
C VAL A 104 -9.32 10.90 -4.51
N ASN A 105 -8.94 10.22 -5.59
CA ASN A 105 -8.46 10.85 -6.81
C ASN A 105 -9.63 11.16 -7.75
N SER A 106 -9.96 12.44 -7.93
CA SER A 106 -11.12 12.93 -8.72
C SER A 106 -11.27 12.34 -10.12
N ALA A 107 -10.20 11.83 -10.73
CA ALA A 107 -10.23 11.16 -12.03
C ALA A 107 -10.74 9.70 -11.98
N ALA A 108 -10.93 9.11 -10.80
CA ALA A 108 -11.30 7.71 -10.61
C ALA A 108 -12.53 7.53 -9.70
N TRP A 109 -13.54 8.40 -9.85
CA TRP A 109 -14.79 8.35 -9.06
C TRP A 109 -16.01 8.04 -9.90
N GLY A 110 -16.91 7.26 -9.34
CA GLY A 110 -18.15 6.88 -10.01
C GLY A 110 -17.83 6.20 -11.34
N GLY A 111 -18.56 6.55 -12.39
CA GLY A 111 -18.30 6.06 -13.74
C GLY A 111 -16.89 6.36 -14.28
N TYR A 112 -16.19 7.38 -13.76
CA TYR A 112 -14.81 7.67 -14.19
C TYR A 112 -13.80 6.66 -13.67
N LEU A 113 -14.13 5.88 -12.63
CA LEU A 113 -13.27 4.82 -12.10
C LEU A 113 -12.77 3.90 -13.22
N TYR A 114 -13.66 3.45 -14.10
CA TYR A 114 -13.36 2.43 -15.10
C TYR A 114 -12.39 2.89 -16.19
N SER A 115 -12.23 4.21 -16.38
CA SER A 115 -11.22 4.80 -17.26
C SER A 115 -10.02 5.38 -16.52
N GLY A 116 -10.18 5.73 -15.24
CA GLY A 116 -9.20 6.50 -14.47
C GLY A 116 -8.37 5.68 -13.48
N TYR A 117 -8.80 4.46 -13.13
CA TYR A 117 -8.17 3.68 -12.06
C TYR A 117 -6.68 3.40 -12.30
N GLN A 118 -6.25 3.29 -13.56
CA GLN A 118 -4.85 3.04 -13.92
C GLN A 118 -3.90 4.19 -13.55
N ASN A 119 -4.44 5.39 -13.33
CA ASN A 119 -3.69 6.58 -12.98
C ASN A 119 -3.58 6.80 -11.46
N LEU A 120 -4.20 5.93 -10.66
CA LEU A 120 -4.15 6.00 -9.19
C LEU A 120 -2.73 5.80 -8.69
N GLN A 121 -2.26 6.74 -7.86
CA GLN A 121 -0.96 6.70 -7.22
C GLN A 121 -1.04 6.08 -5.81
N ALA A 122 0.12 5.77 -5.25
CA ALA A 122 0.20 5.31 -3.86
C ALA A 122 -0.39 6.36 -2.91
N GLY A 123 -1.28 5.91 -2.01
CA GLY A 123 -2.01 6.80 -1.11
C GLY A 123 -3.29 7.39 -1.70
N GLU A 124 -3.58 7.11 -2.98
CA GLU A 124 -4.83 7.46 -3.62
C GLU A 124 -5.75 6.24 -3.78
N TYR A 125 -7.05 6.49 -3.72
CA TYR A 125 -8.07 5.52 -4.08
C TYR A 125 -9.13 6.12 -5.00
N GLY A 126 -9.79 5.24 -5.75
CA GLY A 126 -11.00 5.50 -6.50
C GLY A 126 -12.12 4.56 -6.03
N GLY A 127 -13.36 4.88 -6.38
CA GLY A 127 -14.50 4.06 -6.01
C GLY A 127 -15.68 4.25 -6.94
N ASP A 128 -16.50 3.20 -7.05
CA ASP A 128 -17.81 3.25 -7.68
C ASP A 128 -18.84 2.41 -6.90
N THR A 129 -20.11 2.79 -7.00
CA THR A 129 -21.26 1.97 -6.61
C THR A 129 -21.86 1.41 -7.89
N GLY A 130 -22.09 0.11 -7.99
CA GLY A 130 -22.54 -0.50 -9.26
C GLY A 130 -21.48 -1.35 -9.96
N GLY A 131 -20.30 -1.55 -9.38
CA GLY A 131 -19.20 -2.30 -9.99
C GLY A 131 -18.73 -3.51 -9.18
N TYR A 132 -17.85 -4.30 -9.80
CA TYR A 132 -17.11 -5.41 -9.19
C TYR A 132 -15.68 -5.47 -9.73
N CYS A 133 -14.83 -6.28 -9.11
CA CYS A 133 -13.47 -6.53 -9.57
C CYS A 133 -13.39 -7.83 -10.38
N ASP A 134 -12.79 -7.74 -11.58
CA ASP A 134 -12.26 -8.88 -12.33
C ASP A 134 -10.73 -8.87 -12.19
N GLY A 135 -10.21 -9.66 -11.26
CA GLY A 135 -8.85 -9.52 -10.76
C GLY A 135 -8.62 -8.12 -10.16
N ASN A 136 -7.65 -7.37 -10.70
CA ASN A 136 -7.37 -5.99 -10.26
C ASN A 136 -8.02 -4.93 -11.16
N THR A 137 -8.94 -5.33 -12.05
CA THR A 137 -9.63 -4.43 -12.97
C THR A 137 -11.07 -4.20 -12.48
N PRO A 138 -11.49 -2.94 -12.26
CA PRO A 138 -12.88 -2.65 -11.95
C PRO A 138 -13.75 -2.81 -13.20
N ILE A 139 -14.92 -3.42 -13.06
CA ILE A 139 -15.92 -3.63 -14.11
C ILE A 139 -17.27 -3.08 -13.63
N ASP A 140 -17.94 -2.31 -14.49
CA ASP A 140 -19.27 -1.76 -14.24
C ASP A 140 -20.36 -2.82 -14.53
N ILE A 141 -21.33 -2.97 -13.64
CA ILE A 141 -22.44 -3.94 -13.79
C ILE A 141 -23.61 -3.32 -14.56
N THR A 142 -23.86 -2.01 -14.45
CA THR A 142 -25.13 -1.43 -14.93
C THR A 142 -25.05 0.01 -15.43
N GLY A 143 -23.90 0.70 -15.40
CA GLY A 143 -23.85 2.14 -15.73
C GLY A 143 -24.69 3.01 -14.79
N THR A 144 -25.18 2.42 -13.70
CA THR A 144 -26.15 3.01 -12.77
C THR A 144 -25.82 2.53 -11.37
N ALA A 145 -25.63 3.50 -10.46
CA ALA A 145 -25.46 3.27 -9.04
C ALA A 145 -26.68 2.54 -8.46
N ASN A 146 -26.50 1.26 -8.08
CA ASN A 146 -27.58 0.46 -7.47
C ASN A 146 -27.53 0.46 -5.93
N GLY A 147 -26.55 1.14 -5.33
CA GLY A 147 -26.37 1.28 -3.88
C GLY A 147 -26.16 -0.04 -3.13
N ARG A 148 -25.83 -1.13 -3.83
CA ARG A 148 -25.72 -2.49 -3.26
C ARG A 148 -24.38 -3.15 -3.57
N SER A 149 -23.84 -2.80 -4.72
CA SER A 149 -22.51 -3.20 -5.15
C SER A 149 -21.57 -2.03 -5.00
N VAL A 150 -20.38 -2.29 -4.49
CA VAL A 150 -19.29 -1.33 -4.39
C VAL A 150 -18.00 -1.94 -4.85
N VAL A 151 -17.21 -1.10 -5.49
CA VAL A 151 -15.85 -1.37 -5.90
C VAL A 151 -14.97 -0.21 -5.45
N TYR A 152 -13.82 -0.55 -4.89
CA TYR A 152 -12.76 0.40 -4.57
C TYR A 152 -11.47 -0.05 -5.24
N VAL A 153 -10.67 0.90 -5.69
CA VAL A 153 -9.36 0.64 -6.26
C VAL A 153 -8.33 1.51 -5.57
N PHE A 154 -7.21 0.92 -5.16
CA PHE A 154 -6.11 1.63 -4.50
C PHE A 154 -4.84 1.55 -5.35
N GLY A 155 -4.13 2.67 -5.47
CA GLY A 155 -2.82 2.70 -6.12
C GLY A 155 -1.72 2.09 -5.25
N LEU A 156 -0.78 1.37 -5.86
CA LEU A 156 0.37 0.75 -5.20
C LEU A 156 1.67 1.46 -5.58
N GLU A 157 2.65 1.46 -4.67
CA GLU A 157 3.93 2.13 -4.87
C GLU A 157 4.87 1.32 -5.79
N GLY A 158 4.77 -0.01 -5.76
CA GLY A 158 5.43 -0.92 -6.70
C GLY A 158 4.86 -0.88 -8.12
N GLY A 159 3.84 -0.06 -8.36
CA GLY A 159 3.12 0.02 -9.62
C GLY A 159 1.87 -0.87 -9.64
N GLY A 160 0.91 -0.46 -10.47
CA GLY A 160 -0.39 -1.10 -10.57
C GLY A 160 -1.34 -0.73 -9.44
N GLN A 161 -2.47 -1.42 -9.42
CA GLN A 161 -3.57 -1.15 -8.50
C GLN A 161 -4.06 -2.43 -7.87
N ILE A 162 -4.76 -2.32 -6.74
CA ILE A 162 -5.55 -3.39 -6.15
C ILE A 162 -7.02 -3.01 -6.20
N CYS A 163 -7.85 -3.90 -6.75
CA CYS A 163 -9.29 -3.75 -6.81
C CYS A 163 -9.91 -4.62 -5.71
N VAL A 164 -10.89 -4.08 -4.98
CA VAL A 164 -11.70 -4.81 -4.00
C VAL A 164 -13.18 -4.50 -4.20
N SER A 165 -14.03 -5.52 -4.12
CA SER A 165 -15.48 -5.38 -4.27
C SER A 165 -16.24 -6.37 -3.40
N ASN A 166 -17.49 -6.04 -3.08
CA ASN A 166 -18.34 -6.89 -2.25
C ASN A 166 -19.03 -7.99 -3.07
N ILE A 167 -18.97 -7.87 -4.39
CA ILE A 167 -19.38 -8.89 -5.35
C ILE A 167 -18.10 -9.49 -5.94
N MET A 168 -18.01 -10.82 -5.95
CA MET A 168 -16.98 -11.55 -6.68
C MET A 168 -17.63 -12.30 -7.84
N LYS A 169 -16.95 -12.36 -8.98
CA LYS A 169 -17.43 -13.09 -10.17
C LYS A 169 -16.40 -14.13 -10.59
#